data_AF-A0A9E5WU76-F1
#
_entry.id   AF-A0A9E5WU76-F1
#
_cell.length_a   1.000
_cell.length_b   1.000
_cell.length_c   1.000
_cell.angle_alpha   90.00
_cell.angle_beta   90.00
_cell.angle_gamma   90.00
#
_symmetry.space_group_name_H-M   'P 1'
#
loop_
_entity.id
_entity.type
_entity.pdbx_description
1 polymer ?
#
loop_
_entity_poly.entity_id
_entity_poly.type
_entity_poly.pdbx_seq_one_letter_code
_entity_poly.pdbx_strand_id
1 'polypeptide(L)'
;MFRITTIFLCVLLAAAAVGRYRAEQSVQKTRMELERLETARLGEVQQIQLLRAEVAYLENPERLAKIARAKTDLRPSEPVQMVSVQQFVVAMTGADALPINTGGAPSEAITNAIAMAQLSAAD
;
A
#
# COMPACT_ATOMS: atom_id res chain seq x y z
N MET A 1 25.23 53.51 47.70
CA MET A 1 24.12 52.55 47.52
C MET A 1 23.30 52.85 46.26
N PHE A 2 22.77 54.07 46.07
CA PHE A 2 21.98 54.45 44.87
C PHE A 2 22.62 54.14 43.51
N ARG A 3 23.95 54.31 43.37
CA ARG A 3 24.67 54.04 42.11
C ARG A 3 24.63 52.57 41.69
N ILE A 4 24.71 51.66 42.66
CA ILE A 4 24.67 50.21 42.40
C ILE A 4 23.26 49.81 41.95
N THR A 5 22.23 50.37 42.59
CA THR A 5 20.84 50.13 42.22
C THR A 5 20.52 50.63 40.80
N THR A 6 21.01 51.81 40.40
CA THR A 6 20.83 52.31 39.03
C THR A 6 21.56 51.47 37.98
N ILE A 7 22.77 50.99 38.28
CA ILE A 7 23.52 50.10 37.36
C ILE A 7 22.78 48.77 37.20
N PHE A 8 22.32 48.19 38.31
CA PHE A 8 21.55 46.94 38.28
C PHE A 8 20.27 47.08 37.45
N LEU A 9 19.54 48.19 37.61
CA LEU A 9 18.31 48.44 36.87
C LEU A 9 18.56 48.67 35.37
N CYS A 10 19.66 49.34 35.00
CA CYS A 10 20.09 49.46 33.60
C CYS A 10 20.44 48.10 32.98
N VAL A 11 21.16 47.24 33.70
CA VAL A 11 21.51 45.90 33.22
C VAL A 11 20.25 45.04 33.05
N LEU A 12 19.29 45.13 33.97
CA LEU A 12 18.04 44.40 33.90
C LEU A 12 17.18 44.85 32.70
N LEU A 13 17.14 46.15 32.41
CA LEU A 13 16.48 46.70 31.23
C LEU A 13 17.15 46.26 29.93
N ALA A 14 18.49 46.28 29.89
CA ALA A 14 19.24 45.80 28.73
C ALA A 14 19.02 44.29 28.49
N ALA A 15 19.01 43.49 29.56
CA ALA A 15 18.71 42.06 29.49
C ALA A 15 17.28 41.80 28.98
N ALA A 16 16.30 42.58 29.43
CA ALA A 16 14.92 42.48 28.94
C ALA A 16 14.80 42.84 27.45
N ALA A 17 15.51 43.90 27.00
CA ALA A 17 15.54 44.29 25.59
C ALA A 17 16.18 43.21 24.70
N VAL A 18 17.32 42.65 25.13
CA VAL A 18 18.00 41.55 24.42
C VAL A 18 17.17 40.27 24.42
N GLY A 19 16.53 39.93 25.55
CA GLY A 19 15.64 38.77 25.65
C GLY A 19 14.46 38.87 24.70
N ARG A 20 13.82 40.04 24.62
CA ARG A 20 12.74 40.32 23.68
C ARG A 20 13.20 40.24 22.22
N TYR A 21 14.38 40.80 21.91
CA TYR A 21 14.95 40.74 20.56
C TYR A 21 15.28 39.29 20.11
N ARG A 22 15.75 38.43 21.03
CA ARG A 22 15.98 37.02 20.73
C ARG A 22 14.70 36.21 20.52
N ALA A 23 13.62 36.57 21.22
CA ALA A 23 12.32 35.92 21.03
C ALA A 23 11.76 36.16 19.61
N GLU A 24 11.90 37.38 19.09
CA GLU A 24 11.42 37.72 17.73
C GLU A 24 12.22 37.00 16.63
N GLN A 25 13.54 36.79 16.82
CA GLN A 25 14.37 36.06 15.85
C GLN A 25 14.12 34.55 15.82
N SER A 26 13.76 33.94 16.96
CA SER A 26 13.44 32.51 17.03
C SER A 26 12.20 32.19 16.20
N VAL A 27 11.17 33.04 16.29
CA VAL A 27 9.90 32.84 15.58
C VAL A 27 10.07 33.01 14.06
N GLN A 28 10.92 33.93 13.60
CA GLN A 28 11.17 34.12 12.16
C GLN A 28 11.91 32.93 11.53
N LYS A 29 12.90 32.36 12.23
CA LYS A 29 13.63 31.18 11.72
C LYS A 29 12.72 29.95 11.62
N THR A 30 11.89 29.70 12.62
CA THR A 30 10.95 28.57 12.60
C THR A 30 9.89 28.72 11.51
N ARG A 31 9.44 29.95 11.21
CA ARG A 31 8.49 30.19 10.10
C ARG A 31 9.12 29.96 8.73
N MET A 32 10.36 30.40 8.52
CA MET A 32 11.08 30.18 7.26
C MET A 32 11.36 28.69 7.01
N GLU A 33 11.68 27.92 8.06
CA GLU A 33 11.85 26.47 7.92
C GLU A 33 10.52 25.76 7.60
N LEU A 34 9.40 26.23 8.17
CA LEU A 34 8.08 25.70 7.84
C LEU A 34 7.71 25.95 6.37
N GLU A 35 7.85 27.19 5.89
CA GLU A 35 7.56 27.52 4.48
C GLU A 35 8.45 26.75 3.52
N ARG A 36 9.73 26.57 3.87
CA ARG A 36 10.68 25.80 3.05
C ARG A 36 10.30 24.32 2.99
N LEU A 37 9.85 23.75 4.11
CA LEU A 37 9.42 22.35 4.18
C LEU A 37 8.09 22.12 3.44
N GLU A 38 7.16 23.06 3.53
CA GLU A 38 5.87 23.00 2.82
C GLU A 38 6.08 23.10 1.30
N THR A 39 6.98 23.98 0.86
CA THR A 39 7.37 24.08 -0.56
C THR A 39 8.04 22.79 -1.06
N ALA A 40 8.91 22.18 -0.25
CA ALA A 40 9.56 20.90 -0.60
C ALA A 40 8.54 19.75 -0.75
N ARG A 41 7.54 19.69 0.15
CA ARG A 41 6.47 18.68 0.11
C ARG A 41 5.62 18.77 -1.16
N LEU A 42 5.31 19.99 -1.62
CA LEU A 42 4.56 20.19 -2.85
C LEU A 42 5.35 19.72 -4.09
N GLY A 43 6.66 19.93 -4.12
CA GLY A 43 7.54 19.44 -5.19
C GLY A 43 7.62 17.92 -5.24
N GLU A 44 7.75 17.26 -4.09
CA GLU A 44 7.81 15.80 -4.00
C GLU A 44 6.50 15.12 -4.45
N VAL A 45 5.34 15.68 -4.07
CA VAL A 45 4.04 15.14 -4.49
C VAL A 45 3.85 15.22 -6.01
N GLN A 46 4.31 16.31 -6.66
CA GLN A 46 4.27 16.41 -8.12
C GLN A 46 5.16 15.37 -8.80
N GLN A 47 6.36 15.11 -8.27
CA GLN A 47 7.23 14.06 -8.81
C GLN A 47 6.60 12.67 -8.69
N ILE A 48 5.95 12.36 -7.56
CA ILE A 48 5.26 11.08 -7.38
C ILE A 48 4.11 10.94 -8.39
N GLN A 49 3.35 12.01 -8.66
CA GLN A 49 2.27 11.96 -9.64
C GLN A 49 2.79 11.77 -11.07
N LEU A 50 3.87 12.46 -11.44
CA LEU A 50 4.51 12.27 -12.74
C LEU A 50 5.03 10.83 -12.90
N LEU A 51 5.71 10.31 -11.89
CA LEU A 51 6.26 8.96 -11.92
C LEU A 51 5.15 7.90 -11.99
N ARG A 52 4.04 8.11 -11.27
CA ARG A 52 2.86 7.23 -11.39
C ARG A 52 2.23 7.28 -12.78
N ALA A 53 2.18 8.46 -13.40
CA ALA A 53 1.69 8.60 -14.76
C ALA A 53 2.62 7.89 -15.77
N GLU A 54 3.93 7.97 -15.56
CA GLU A 54 4.92 7.28 -16.38
C GLU A 54 4.85 5.76 -16.23
N VAL A 55 4.70 5.26 -15.01
CA VAL A 55 4.47 3.83 -14.73
C VAL A 55 3.17 3.36 -15.39
N ALA A 56 2.07 4.10 -15.25
CA ALA A 56 0.81 3.77 -15.90
C ALA A 56 0.93 3.77 -17.44
N TYR A 57 1.77 4.63 -18.00
CA TYR A 57 2.07 4.64 -19.44
C TYR A 57 2.91 3.44 -19.87
N LEU A 58 3.90 3.05 -19.08
CA LEU A 58 4.76 1.88 -19.32
C LEU A 58 3.98 0.55 -19.19
N GLU A 59 3.07 0.49 -18.23
CA GLU A 59 2.24 -0.68 -17.94
C GLU A 59 0.99 -0.78 -18.83
N ASN A 60 0.80 0.14 -19.79
CA ASN A 60 -0.36 0.11 -20.67
C ASN A 60 -0.42 -1.24 -21.44
N PRO A 61 -1.44 -2.09 -21.18
CA PRO A 61 -1.49 -3.45 -21.69
C PRO A 61 -1.65 -3.50 -23.21
N GLU A 62 -2.32 -2.51 -23.82
CA GLU A 62 -2.49 -2.43 -25.27
C GLU A 62 -1.15 -2.14 -25.97
N ARG A 63 -0.37 -1.22 -25.39
CA ARG A 63 0.97 -0.88 -25.89
C ARG A 63 1.93 -2.05 -25.70
N LEU A 64 1.89 -2.71 -24.54
CA LEU A 64 2.68 -3.92 -24.28
C LEU A 64 2.29 -5.06 -25.22
N ALA A 65 1.00 -5.26 -25.52
CA ALA A 65 0.55 -6.26 -26.49
C ALA A 65 1.04 -5.96 -27.89
N LYS A 66 1.07 -4.69 -28.31
CA LYS A 66 1.61 -4.27 -29.61
C LYS A 66 3.12 -4.49 -29.69
N ILE A 67 3.86 -4.16 -28.63
CA ILE A 67 5.32 -4.38 -28.55
C ILE A 67 5.64 -5.88 -28.52
N ALA A 68 4.91 -6.66 -27.73
CA ALA A 68 5.04 -8.11 -27.67
C ALA A 68 4.86 -8.70 -29.06
N ARG A 69 3.74 -8.43 -29.74
CA ARG A 69 3.51 -8.92 -31.12
C ARG A 69 4.57 -8.49 -32.14
N ALA A 70 5.19 -7.32 -31.95
CA ALA A 70 6.20 -6.80 -32.87
C ALA A 70 7.62 -7.34 -32.60
N LYS A 71 7.88 -7.81 -31.38
CA LYS A 71 9.21 -8.27 -30.93
C LYS A 71 9.27 -9.74 -30.59
N THR A 72 8.12 -10.39 -30.43
CA THR A 72 7.98 -11.81 -30.18
C THR A 72 6.89 -12.36 -31.12
N ASP A 73 7.11 -13.55 -31.68
CA ASP A 73 6.09 -14.25 -32.48
C ASP A 73 4.96 -14.83 -31.59
N LEU A 74 4.86 -14.39 -30.34
CA LEU A 74 3.92 -14.90 -29.36
C LEU A 74 2.57 -14.19 -29.53
N ARG A 75 1.51 -14.99 -29.66
CA ARG A 75 0.13 -14.48 -29.61
C ARG A 75 -0.33 -14.36 -28.15
N PRO A 76 -1.27 -13.44 -27.85
CA PRO A 76 -1.91 -13.40 -26.54
C PRO A 76 -2.48 -14.77 -26.17
N SER A 77 -2.31 -15.17 -24.91
CA SER A 77 -2.90 -16.40 -24.39
C SER A 77 -4.42 -16.21 -24.33
N GLU A 78 -5.14 -16.91 -25.18
CA GLU A 78 -6.60 -16.90 -25.19
C GLU A 78 -7.14 -17.79 -24.06
N PRO A 79 -8.30 -17.48 -23.45
CA PRO A 79 -8.88 -18.29 -22.38
C PRO A 79 -9.07 -19.76 -22.77
N VAL A 80 -9.28 -20.05 -24.06
CA VAL A 80 -9.38 -21.41 -24.61
C VAL A 80 -8.08 -22.22 -24.49
N GLN A 81 -6.93 -21.56 -24.34
CA GLN A 81 -5.62 -22.19 -24.15
C GLN A 81 -5.34 -22.50 -22.68
N MET A 82 -6.13 -21.95 -21.75
CA MET A 82 -6.00 -22.19 -20.32
C MET A 82 -6.87 -23.39 -19.93
N VAL A 83 -6.28 -24.58 -19.95
CA VAL A 83 -6.92 -25.81 -19.45
C VAL A 83 -6.85 -25.85 -17.92
N SER A 84 -7.92 -26.31 -17.27
CA SER A 84 -7.88 -26.54 -15.82
C SER A 84 -6.86 -27.63 -15.48
N VAL A 85 -6.34 -27.63 -14.25
CA VAL A 85 -5.36 -28.63 -13.80
C VAL A 85 -5.90 -30.06 -14.01
N GLN A 86 -7.20 -30.27 -13.78
CA GLN A 86 -7.87 -31.55 -14.01
C GLN A 86 -7.88 -31.94 -15.49
N GLN A 87 -8.22 -30.99 -16.38
CA GLN A 87 -8.23 -31.22 -17.83
C GLN A 87 -6.81 -31.44 -18.39
N PHE A 88 -5.81 -30.74 -17.84
CA PHE A 88 -4.41 -30.94 -18.18
C PHE A 88 -3.92 -32.34 -17.80
N VAL A 89 -4.25 -32.81 -16.60
CA VAL A 89 -3.92 -34.18 -16.15
C VAL A 89 -4.55 -35.21 -17.07
N VAL A 90 -5.84 -35.07 -17.41
CA VAL A 90 -6.53 -35.98 -18.35
C VAL A 90 -5.86 -35.98 -19.73
N ALA A 91 -5.54 -34.82 -20.27
CA ALA A 91 -4.89 -34.70 -21.58
C ALA A 91 -3.46 -35.29 -21.59
N MET A 92 -2.74 -35.20 -20.47
CA MET A 92 -1.36 -35.65 -20.36
C MET A 92 -1.23 -37.13 -20.01
N THR A 93 -2.13 -37.68 -19.19
CA THR A 93 -2.06 -39.09 -18.76
C THR A 93 -2.91 -40.01 -19.63
N GLY A 94 -3.83 -39.47 -20.45
CA GLY A 94 -4.76 -40.23 -21.28
C GLY A 94 -5.69 -41.14 -20.47
N ALA A 95 -5.66 -41.03 -19.15
CA ALA A 95 -6.48 -41.80 -18.24
C ALA A 95 -7.76 -41.00 -18.01
N ASP A 96 -8.91 -41.63 -18.24
CA ASP A 96 -10.19 -41.16 -17.70
C ASP A 96 -9.95 -40.78 -16.24
N ALA A 97 -10.11 -39.50 -15.91
CA ALA A 97 -9.88 -39.03 -14.56
C ALA A 97 -10.73 -39.87 -13.62
N LEU A 98 -10.09 -40.79 -12.91
CA LEU A 98 -10.72 -41.45 -11.79
C LEU A 98 -11.14 -40.33 -10.85
N PRO A 99 -12.42 -40.29 -10.42
CA PRO A 99 -12.90 -39.22 -9.57
C PRO A 99 -12.07 -39.25 -8.29
N ILE A 100 -11.15 -38.31 -8.15
CA ILE A 100 -10.57 -37.99 -6.85
C ILE A 100 -11.77 -37.47 -6.08
N ASN A 101 -12.26 -38.27 -5.14
CA ASN A 101 -13.32 -37.91 -4.21
C ASN A 101 -12.81 -36.73 -3.37
N THR A 102 -12.96 -35.52 -3.91
CA THR A 102 -12.87 -34.29 -3.13
C THR A 102 -14.04 -34.37 -2.18
N GLY A 103 -13.73 -34.72 -0.93
CA GLY A 103 -14.62 -35.05 0.17
C GLY A 103 -16.06 -34.58 -0.01
N GLY A 104 -16.98 -35.55 0.14
CA GLY A 104 -18.43 -35.37 0.09
C GLY A 104 -18.85 -34.00 0.62
N ALA A 105 -19.68 -33.33 -0.18
CA ALA A 105 -20.21 -32.03 0.14
C ALA A 105 -20.68 -32.00 1.61
N PRO A 106 -20.47 -30.89 2.35
CA PRO A 106 -20.77 -30.81 3.78
C PRO A 106 -22.23 -31.20 4.11
N SER A 107 -23.13 -31.13 3.12
CA SER A 107 -24.49 -31.64 3.21
C SER A 107 -24.56 -33.13 3.58
N GLU A 108 -23.75 -34.00 3.00
CA GLU A 108 -23.82 -35.44 3.27
C GLU A 108 -23.31 -35.79 4.67
N ALA A 109 -22.26 -35.10 5.12
CA ALA A 109 -21.75 -35.24 6.49
C ALA A 109 -22.79 -34.78 7.53
N ILE A 110 -23.50 -33.68 7.25
CA ILE A 110 -24.59 -33.18 8.11
C ILE A 110 -25.77 -34.15 8.11
N THR A 111 -26.20 -34.67 6.95
CA THR A 111 -27.28 -35.65 6.87
C THR A 111 -26.94 -36.94 7.63
N ASN A 112 -25.72 -37.44 7.50
CA ASN A 112 -25.29 -38.64 8.22
C ASN A 112 -25.19 -38.41 9.73
N ALA A 113 -24.71 -37.23 10.16
CA ALA A 113 -24.66 -36.87 11.58
C ALA A 113 -26.05 -36.77 12.21
N ILE A 114 -27.03 -36.20 11.48
CA ILE A 114 -28.42 -36.12 11.95
C ILE A 114 -29.05 -37.52 12.05
N ALA A 115 -28.80 -38.40 11.07
CA ALA A 115 -29.29 -39.77 11.10
C ALA A 115 -28.74 -40.57 12.29
N MET A 116 -27.45 -40.41 12.61
CA MET A 116 -26.85 -41.07 13.78
C MET A 116 -27.37 -40.52 15.11
N ALA A 117 -27.61 -39.21 15.20
CA ALA A 117 -28.20 -38.61 16.41
C ALA A 117 -29.64 -39.10 16.66
N GLN A 118 -30.44 -39.29 15.60
CA GLN A 118 -31.80 -39.82 15.73
C GLN A 118 -31.81 -41.30 16.13
N LEU A 119 -30.86 -42.10 15.64
CA LEU A 119 -30.74 -43.50 16.04
C LEU A 119 -30.32 -43.66 17.50
N SER A 120 -29.45 -42.78 18.01
CA SER A 120 -29.03 -42.74 19.42
C SER A 120 -30.13 -42.30 20.39
N ALA A 121 -31.15 -41.59 19.91
CA ALA A 121 -32.25 -41.10 20.74
C ALA A 121 -33.46 -42.07 20.79
N ALA A 122 -33.35 -43.23 20.14
CA ALA A 122 -34.40 -44.23 20.03
C ALA A 122 -34.24 -45.42 21.00
N ASP A 123 -33.26 -45.38 21.89
CA ASP A 123 -33.06 -46.27 23.05
C ASP A 123 -33.25 -45.47 24.36
#